data_AF-A0A800K2I4-F1
#
_entry.id   AF-A0A800K2I4-F1
#
_cell.length_a   1.000
_cell.length_b   1.000
_cell.length_c   1.000
_cell.angle_alpha   90.00
_cell.angle_beta   90.00
_cell.angle_gamma   90.00
#
_symmetry.space_group_name_H-M   'P 1'
#
loop_
_entity.id
_entity.type
_entity.pdbx_description
1 polymer ?
#
loop_
_entity_poly.entity_id
_entity_poly.type
_entity_poly.pdbx_seq_one_letter_code
_entity_poly.pdbx_strand_id
1 'polypeptide(L)'
;MANTISFKGIYEKKGTDIETTKSKKVKKFKVGFYLNKNDKVNAGPKVIYVRIMDKNGKIISPTGGTIIKRIGNKVEYSIEREIDYPSDEAFVYFITPIDPLVKGMYTIEIYTSESLAGSKSMMLK
;
A
#
# COMPACT_ATOMS: atom_id res chain seq x y z
N MET A 1 -0.25 -9.33 12.16
CA MET A 1 0.55 -8.09 12.08
C MET A 1 1.47 -8.20 10.88
N ALA A 2 1.74 -7.11 10.17
CA ALA A 2 2.65 -7.12 9.03
C ALA A 2 4.10 -6.95 9.52
N ASN A 3 4.88 -8.03 9.57
CA ASN A 3 6.24 -7.99 10.13
C ASN A 3 7.30 -7.48 9.15
N THR A 4 7.06 -7.58 7.85
CA THR A 4 7.96 -7.04 6.83
C THR A 4 7.12 -6.40 5.75
N ILE A 5 7.36 -5.12 5.52
CA ILE A 5 6.74 -4.33 4.45
C ILE A 5 7.87 -3.84 3.53
N SER A 6 7.71 -4.00 2.23
CA SER A 6 8.52 -3.40 1.18
C SER A 6 7.68 -2.35 0.46
N PHE A 7 8.28 -1.19 0.20
CA PHE A 7 7.65 -0.09 -0.50
C PHE A 7 8.65 0.49 -1.48
N LYS A 8 8.36 0.36 -2.78
CA LYS A 8 9.30 0.64 -3.86
C LYS A 8 8.64 1.46 -4.96
N GLY A 9 9.33 2.50 -5.42
CA GLY A 9 8.98 3.19 -6.66
C GLY A 9 9.50 2.39 -7.84
N ILE A 10 8.67 2.16 -8.84
CA ILE A 10 8.96 1.34 -10.01
C ILE A 10 8.74 2.16 -11.28
N TYR A 11 9.63 1.99 -12.26
CA TYR A 11 9.40 2.37 -13.64
C TYR A 11 9.66 1.19 -14.54
N GLU A 12 8.98 1.14 -15.68
CA GLU A 12 9.16 0.05 -16.62
C GLU A 12 10.17 0.44 -17.70
N LYS A 13 11.09 -0.48 -18.03
CA LYS A 13 12.01 -0.33 -19.14
C LYS A 13 12.02 -1.64 -19.92
N LYS A 14 11.56 -1.60 -21.18
CA LYS A 14 11.48 -2.78 -22.06
C LYS A 14 10.72 -3.95 -21.41
N GLY A 15 9.57 -3.67 -20.77
CA GLY A 15 8.76 -4.68 -20.09
C GLY A 15 9.33 -5.18 -18.75
N THR A 16 10.46 -4.64 -18.30
CA THR A 16 11.06 -4.98 -16.99
C THR A 16 10.79 -3.89 -15.97
N ASP A 17 10.27 -4.26 -14.81
CA ASP A 17 10.13 -3.36 -13.65
C ASP A 17 11.50 -3.05 -13.04
N ILE A 18 11.85 -1.77 -12.93
CA ILE A 18 13.10 -1.28 -12.35
C ILE A 18 12.81 -0.37 -11.16
N GLU A 19 13.47 -0.64 -10.04
CA GLU A 19 13.37 0.18 -8.84
C GLU A 19 14.02 1.55 -9.03
N THR A 20 13.35 2.59 -8.54
CA THR A 20 13.84 3.97 -8.58
C THR A 20 13.30 4.77 -7.41
N THR A 21 14.12 5.68 -6.90
CA THR A 21 13.69 6.73 -5.96
C THR A 21 13.50 8.07 -6.65
N LYS A 22 13.87 8.21 -7.94
CA LYS A 22 13.68 9.46 -8.69
C LYS A 22 12.18 9.70 -8.92
N SER A 23 11.61 10.73 -8.29
CA SER A 23 10.15 10.97 -8.26
C SER A 23 9.55 11.02 -9.67
N LYS A 24 10.22 11.74 -10.58
CA LYS A 24 9.83 11.88 -11.99
C LYS A 24 9.83 10.58 -12.80
N LYS A 25 10.55 9.55 -12.35
CA LYS A 25 10.63 8.25 -13.04
C LYS A 25 9.59 7.27 -12.52
N VAL A 26 9.15 7.37 -11.27
CA VAL A 26 8.19 6.43 -10.70
C VAL A 26 6.89 6.47 -11.51
N LYS A 27 6.46 5.30 -11.99
CA LYS A 27 5.21 5.06 -12.71
C LYS A 27 4.26 4.14 -11.94
N LYS A 28 4.80 3.31 -11.05
CA LYS A 28 4.05 2.39 -10.20
C LYS A 28 4.71 2.37 -8.82
N PHE A 29 3.94 2.19 -7.77
CA PHE A 29 4.44 1.75 -6.48
C PHE A 29 4.22 0.24 -6.35
N LYS A 30 5.27 -0.48 -5.95
CA LYS A 30 5.17 -1.88 -5.54
C LYS A 30 5.20 -1.96 -4.02
N VAL A 31 4.15 -2.52 -3.45
CA VAL A 31 4.03 -2.77 -2.02
C VAL A 31 4.00 -4.28 -1.80
N GLY A 32 4.97 -4.81 -1.06
CA GLY A 32 4.99 -6.23 -0.68
C GLY A 32 4.94 -6.35 0.83
N PHE A 33 4.18 -7.29 1.36
CA PHE A 33 4.06 -7.49 2.80
C PHE A 33 3.76 -8.94 3.15
N TYR A 34 4.07 -9.30 4.39
CA TYR A 34 3.84 -10.61 4.98
C TYR A 34 2.81 -10.47 6.08
N LEU A 35 1.75 -11.28 6.08
CA LEU A 35 0.77 -11.28 7.16
C LEU A 35 0.88 -12.55 7.98
N ASN A 36 1.65 -12.44 9.07
CA ASN A 36 1.86 -13.54 9.99
C ASN A 36 0.56 -13.92 10.70
N LYS A 37 0.45 -15.22 11.00
CA LYS A 37 -0.60 -15.78 11.83
C LYS A 37 -0.69 -15.04 13.18
N ASN A 38 -1.91 -14.81 13.62
CA ASN A 38 -2.27 -14.17 14.87
C ASN A 38 -3.41 -15.00 15.44
N ASP A 39 -3.24 -15.53 16.65
CA ASP A 39 -4.21 -16.45 17.26
C ASP A 39 -5.58 -15.80 17.52
N LYS A 40 -5.65 -14.47 17.46
CA LYS A 40 -6.91 -13.71 17.59
C LYS A 40 -7.65 -13.48 16.26
N VAL A 41 -7.08 -13.91 15.12
CA VAL A 41 -7.64 -13.67 13.79
C VAL A 41 -7.84 -15.00 13.08
N ASN A 42 -9.08 -15.28 12.69
CA ASN A 42 -9.43 -16.49 11.95
C ASN A 42 -8.76 -16.50 10.56
N ALA A 43 -8.25 -17.67 10.18
CA ALA A 43 -7.74 -17.96 8.85
C ALA A 43 -8.85 -17.87 7.77
N GLY A 44 -8.43 -17.71 6.51
CA GLY A 44 -9.30 -17.65 5.34
C GLY A 44 -9.26 -16.28 4.63
N PRO A 45 -10.17 -16.05 3.68
CA PRO A 45 -10.21 -14.84 2.87
C PRO A 45 -10.39 -13.58 3.73
N LYS A 46 -9.53 -12.59 3.50
CA LYS A 46 -9.56 -11.27 4.14
C LYS A 46 -9.33 -10.18 3.11
N VAL A 47 -10.13 -9.13 3.19
CA VAL A 47 -9.87 -7.90 2.45
C VAL A 47 -8.88 -7.04 3.24
N ILE A 48 -7.84 -6.59 2.55
CA ILE A 48 -6.91 -5.58 3.03
C ILE A 48 -7.10 -4.28 2.27
N TYR A 49 -6.78 -3.18 2.94
CA TYR A 49 -6.85 -1.84 2.38
C TYR A 49 -5.48 -1.19 2.47
N VAL A 50 -4.94 -0.75 1.35
CA VAL A 50 -3.67 -0.04 1.27
C VAL A 50 -3.95 1.43 1.03
N ARG A 51 -3.42 2.27 1.92
CA ARG A 51 -3.50 3.73 1.81
C ARG A 51 -2.11 4.28 1.51
N ILE A 52 -1.99 5.04 0.44
CA ILE A 52 -0.74 5.70 0.04
C ILE A 52 -0.93 7.21 0.20
N MET A 53 -0.05 7.85 0.96
CA MET A 53 -0.10 9.28 1.25
C MET A 53 1.18 9.97 0.80
N ASP A 54 1.05 11.19 0.29
CA ASP A 54 2.18 12.08 0.03
C ASP A 54 2.70 12.73 1.32
N LYS A 55 3.72 13.58 1.18
CA LYS A 55 4.39 14.26 2.30
C LYS A 55 3.47 15.20 3.12
N ASN A 56 2.33 15.59 2.54
CA ASN A 56 1.35 16.46 3.18
C ASN A 56 0.19 15.64 3.78
N GLY A 57 0.25 14.31 3.74
CA GLY A 57 -0.83 13.43 4.18
C GLY A 57 -1.97 13.31 3.17
N LYS A 58 -1.83 13.88 1.97
CA LYS A 58 -2.84 13.74 0.91
C LYS A 58 -2.78 12.32 0.36
N ILE A 59 -3.94 11.68 0.27
CA ILE A 59 -4.05 10.34 -0.31
C ILE A 59 -3.85 10.41 -1.82
N ILE A 60 -3.08 9.45 -2.33
CA ILE A 60 -2.85 9.26 -3.75
C ILE A 60 -3.75 8.11 -4.17
N SER A 61 -4.75 8.41 -4.99
CA SER A 61 -5.71 7.40 -5.41
C SER A 61 -6.26 7.75 -6.80
N PRO A 62 -6.02 6.92 -7.82
CA PRO A 62 -6.70 7.03 -9.11
C PRO A 62 -8.06 6.28 -9.12
N THR A 63 -8.29 5.32 -8.22
CA THR A 63 -9.47 4.42 -8.26
C THR A 63 -10.04 4.01 -6.89
N GLY A 64 -9.45 4.45 -5.78
CA GLY A 64 -9.83 4.00 -4.44
C GLY A 64 -11.11 4.63 -3.90
N GLY A 65 -11.58 4.11 -2.76
CA GLY A 65 -12.82 4.52 -2.10
C GLY A 65 -12.65 4.82 -0.61
N THR A 66 -13.76 4.81 0.11
CA THR A 66 -13.81 5.08 1.55
C THR A 66 -14.37 3.87 2.29
N ILE A 67 -13.63 3.35 3.27
CA ILE A 67 -14.16 2.37 4.22
C ILE A 67 -14.67 3.05 5.50
N ILE A 68 -15.71 2.50 6.10
CA ILE A 68 -16.16 2.88 7.44
C ILE A 68 -15.55 1.87 8.41
N LYS A 69 -14.62 2.31 9.27
CA LYS A 69 -14.13 1.46 10.36
C LYS A 69 -15.24 1.27 11.40
N ARG A 70 -15.22 0.15 12.10
CA ARG A 70 -16.19 -0.25 13.15
C ARG A 70 -16.42 0.81 14.24
N ILE A 71 -15.50 1.76 14.42
CA ILE A 71 -15.52 2.85 15.40
C ILE A 71 -16.14 4.15 14.81
N GLY A 72 -16.73 4.11 13.61
CA GLY A 72 -17.38 5.26 12.98
C GLY A 72 -16.43 6.21 12.23
N ASN A 73 -15.12 5.96 12.28
CA ASN A 73 -14.14 6.71 11.52
C ASN A 73 -14.09 6.23 10.07
N LYS A 74 -14.34 7.14 9.12
CA LYS A 74 -14.14 6.91 7.69
C LYS A 74 -12.66 6.99 7.36
N VAL A 75 -12.12 5.99 6.67
CA VAL A 75 -10.75 5.98 6.17
C VAL A 75 -10.78 5.77 4.67
N GLU A 76 -10.22 6.71 3.95
CA GLU A 76 -10.00 6.62 2.52
C GLU A 76 -8.78 5.71 2.24
N TYR A 77 -8.87 4.91 1.19
CA TYR A 77 -7.81 4.00 0.76
C TYR A 77 -7.49 4.19 -0.72
N SER A 78 -6.29 3.74 -1.09
CA SER A 78 -5.80 3.80 -2.47
C SER A 78 -6.16 2.54 -3.26
N ILE A 79 -6.02 1.36 -2.65
CA ILE A 79 -6.38 0.05 -3.22
C ILE A 79 -6.96 -0.86 -2.13
N GLU A 80 -7.92 -1.70 -2.50
CA GLU A 80 -8.29 -2.89 -1.73
C GLU A 80 -7.89 -4.17 -2.47
N ARG A 81 -7.59 -5.22 -1.72
CA ARG A 81 -7.27 -6.54 -2.28
C ARG A 81 -7.74 -7.63 -1.32
N GLU A 82 -8.32 -8.69 -1.87
CA GLU A 82 -8.57 -9.92 -1.12
C GLU A 82 -7.31 -10.79 -1.10
N ILE A 83 -7.02 -11.36 0.06
CA ILE A 83 -5.91 -12.29 0.29
C ILE A 83 -6.37 -13.43 1.20
N ASP A 84 -5.73 -14.59 1.09
CA ASP A 84 -5.90 -15.67 2.06
C ASP A 84 -4.99 -15.45 3.26
N TYR A 85 -5.58 -15.45 4.47
CA TYR A 85 -4.85 -15.25 5.73
C TYR A 85 -4.64 -16.58 6.48
N PRO A 86 -3.46 -16.83 7.07
CA PRO A 86 -2.22 -16.07 6.94
C PRO A 86 -1.62 -16.19 5.54
N SER A 87 -0.83 -15.20 5.14
CA SER A 87 -0.19 -15.19 3.83
C SER A 87 1.32 -15.12 3.99
N ASP A 88 2.00 -16.11 3.44
CA ASP A 88 3.46 -16.19 3.43
C ASP A 88 4.10 -15.13 2.53
N GLU A 89 3.40 -14.57 1.54
CA GLU A 89 3.84 -13.38 0.80
C GLU A 89 2.69 -12.80 -0.03
N ALA A 90 2.33 -11.53 0.21
CA ALA A 90 1.33 -10.82 -0.58
C ALA A 90 1.90 -9.53 -1.18
N PHE A 91 1.54 -9.24 -2.42
CA PHE A 91 1.94 -8.02 -3.12
C PHE A 91 0.74 -7.24 -3.60
N VAL A 92 0.84 -5.92 -3.59
CA VAL A 92 -0.10 -5.01 -4.23
C VAL A 92 0.71 -4.06 -5.11
N TYR A 93 0.36 -3.99 -6.39
CA TYR A 93 0.89 -2.99 -7.29
C TYR A 93 -0.10 -1.84 -7.38
N PHE A 94 0.39 -0.63 -7.16
CA PHE A 94 -0.35 0.60 -7.34
C PHE A 94 0.22 1.36 -8.52
N ILE A 95 -0.58 1.54 -9.57
CA ILE A 95 -0.20 2.41 -10.67
C ILE A 95 -0.41 3.85 -10.19
N THR A 96 0.63 4.68 -10.26
CA THR A 96 0.52 6.07 -9.80
C THR A 96 -0.39 6.84 -10.76
N PRO A 97 -1.11 7.88 -10.29
CA PRO A 97 -1.81 8.77 -11.20
C PRO A 97 -0.85 9.33 -12.26
N ILE A 98 -1.41 9.71 -13.42
CA ILE A 98 -0.68 10.07 -14.64
C ILE A 98 0.27 11.27 -14.43
N ASP A 99 -0.01 12.11 -13.44
CA ASP A 99 0.84 13.24 -13.08
C ASP A 99 2.16 12.81 -12.40
N PRO A 100 3.29 13.46 -12.74
CA PRO A 100 4.57 13.11 -12.16
C PRO A 100 4.58 13.35 -10.65
N LEU A 101 4.99 12.32 -9.91
CA LEU A 101 5.18 12.42 -8.47
C LEU A 101 6.21 13.50 -8.12
N VAL A 102 5.91 14.27 -7.07
CA VAL A 102 6.82 15.27 -6.53
C VAL A 102 7.82 14.64 -5.57
N LYS A 103 8.96 15.30 -5.39
CA LYS A 103 9.95 14.90 -4.38
C LYS A 103 9.34 15.00 -2.99
N GLY A 104 9.64 14.05 -2.13
CA GLY A 104 9.14 14.04 -0.76
C GLY A 104 8.97 12.64 -0.19
N MET A 105 8.54 12.62 1.07
CA MET A 105 8.23 11.39 1.77
C MET A 105 6.85 10.90 1.36
N TYR A 106 6.76 9.63 1.01
CA TYR A 106 5.51 8.93 0.77
C TYR A 106 5.36 7.86 1.84
N THR A 107 4.15 7.70 2.35
CA THR A 107 3.85 6.74 3.41
C THR A 107 2.77 5.79 2.94
N ILE A 108 2.97 4.51 3.19
CA ILE A 108 1.96 3.48 3.04
C ILE A 108 1.48 3.01 4.40
N GLU A 109 0.18 2.76 4.48
CA GLU A 109 -0.47 2.11 5.61
C GLU A 109 -1.31 0.94 5.07
N ILE A 110 -1.20 -0.21 5.74
CA ILE A 110 -1.95 -1.41 5.40
C ILE A 110 -2.95 -1.64 6.52
N TYR A 111 -4.23 -1.69 6.20
CA TYR A 111 -5.32 -1.93 7.13
C TYR A 111 -5.97 -3.28 6.85
N THR A 112 -6.40 -3.93 7.93
CA THR A 112 -7.43 -4.99 7.91
C THR A 112 -8.77 -4.37 8.30
N SER A 113 -9.86 -5.14 8.23
CA SER A 113 -11.20 -4.68 8.66
C SER A 113 -11.22 -4.13 10.10
N GLU A 114 -10.35 -4.65 10.97
CA GLU A 114 -10.35 -4.29 12.40
C GLU A 114 -9.29 -3.25 12.78
N SER A 115 -8.10 -3.28 12.16
CA SER A 115 -6.97 -2.45 12.62
C SER A 115 -5.91 -2.16 11.57
N LEU A 116 -4.99 -1.23 11.89
CA LEU A 116 -3.74 -1.05 11.15
C LEU A 116 -2.90 -2.33 11.31
N ALA A 117 -2.47 -2.91 10.18
CA ALA A 117 -1.60 -4.07 10.14
C ALA A 117 -0.12 -3.67 10.10
N GLY A 118 0.21 -2.53 9.50
CA GLY A 118 1.54 -1.93 9.51
C GLY A 118 1.67 -0.74 8.57
N SER A 119 2.81 -0.05 8.65
CA SER A 119 3.10 1.13 7.83
C SER A 119 4.57 1.16 7.40
N LYS A 120 4.86 1.88 6.32
CA LYS A 120 6.22 2.13 5.84
C LYS A 120 6.31 3.43 5.07
N SER A 121 7.43 4.12 5.17
CA SER A 121 7.69 5.33 4.39
C SER A 121 8.88 5.17 3.45
N MET A 122 8.87 5.92 2.36
CA MET A 122 9.94 5.98 1.37
C MET A 122 10.11 7.43 0.90
N MET A 123 11.37 7.87 0.81
CA MET A 123 11.71 9.18 0.25
C MET A 123 11.91 9.09 -1.27
N LEU A 124 11.14 9.87 -2.03
CA LEU A 124 11.40 10.10 -3.46
C LEU A 124 12.26 11.35 -3.65
N LYS A 125 13.29 11.22 -4.50
CA LYS A 125 14.34 12.21 -4.81
C LYS A 125 14.13 12.94 -6.14
#